data_AF-A0A2N9LSM9-F1
#
_entry.id   AF-A0A2N9LSM9-F1
#
_cell.length_a   1.000
_cell.length_b   1.000
_cell.length_c   1.000
_cell.angle_alpha   90.00
_cell.angle_beta   90.00
_cell.angle_gamma   90.00
#
_symmetry.space_group_name_H-M   'P 1'
#
loop_
_entity.id
_entity.type
_entity.pdbx_description
1 polymer ?
#
loop_
_entity_poly.entity_id
_entity_poly.type
_entity_poly.pdbx_seq_one_letter_code
_entity_poly.pdbx_strand_id
1 'polypeptide(L)'
;MRPLLVASLAFALIFGGALLGTFLHARLPGHHLGSDTKDVVRLGAGLIATIAALVLGLLIGSANSTFGSQSGQIKQLTADIILLDNVLVLYGPETESARTMLRQGIAPLADRIWRESGSGSGNAITFEASGFASSFESELLGLSPRNETQRLLKAKALDANADMARTRLLLFTNAGQTLPMPFLVVLVSWLTIIFASFSLFAEKNALSIAALCIYALSASASLFLILELSQPFMGLMQIPSEPLRNALAPLGP
;
A
#
# COMPACT_ATOMS: atom_id res chain seq x y z
N MET A 1 -4.11 5.75 10.38
CA MET A 1 -5.33 6.58 10.23
C MET A 1 -6.22 5.95 9.17
N ARG A 2 -7.55 5.91 9.34
CA ARG A 2 -8.43 5.32 8.32
C ARG A 2 -8.38 6.17 7.03
N PRO A 3 -8.05 5.62 5.85
CA PRO A 3 -7.96 6.35 4.59
C PRO A 3 -9.21 7.20 4.30
N LEU A 4 -10.38 6.67 4.62
CA LEU A 4 -11.67 7.34 4.52
C LEU A 4 -11.73 8.67 5.31
N LEU A 5 -11.17 8.71 6.52
CA LEU A 5 -11.18 9.93 7.35
C LEU A 5 -10.30 11.02 6.77
N VAL A 6 -9.11 10.63 6.26
CA VAL A 6 -8.17 11.58 5.64
C VAL A 6 -8.76 12.11 4.34
N ALA A 7 -9.36 11.23 3.52
CA ALA A 7 -10.06 11.64 2.31
C ALA A 7 -11.25 12.56 2.62
N SER A 8 -12.11 12.22 3.59
CA SER A 8 -13.25 13.08 3.97
C SER A 8 -12.79 14.44 4.51
N LEU A 9 -11.69 14.47 5.26
CA LEU A 9 -11.11 15.72 5.76
C LEU A 9 -10.53 16.55 4.60
N ALA A 10 -9.81 15.92 3.67
CA ALA A 10 -9.31 16.58 2.47
C ALA A 10 -10.45 17.16 1.62
N PHE A 11 -11.53 16.40 1.42
CA PHE A 11 -12.74 16.90 0.75
C PHE A 11 -13.31 18.12 1.47
N ALA A 12 -13.50 18.04 2.79
CA ALA A 12 -14.05 19.14 3.58
C ALA A 12 -13.16 20.40 3.52
N LEU A 13 -11.84 20.24 3.52
CA LEU A 13 -10.89 21.35 3.39
C LEU A 13 -10.93 21.97 2.00
N ILE A 14 -10.86 21.15 0.93
CA ILE A 14 -10.87 21.62 -0.46
C ILE A 14 -12.19 22.31 -0.79
N PHE A 15 -13.32 21.66 -0.44
CA PHE A 15 -14.65 22.23 -0.65
C PHE A 15 -14.90 23.44 0.23
N GLY A 16 -14.46 23.42 1.49
CA GLY A 16 -14.51 24.56 2.40
C GLY A 16 -13.70 25.76 1.88
N GLY A 17 -12.54 25.53 1.28
CA GLY A 17 -11.76 26.57 0.59
C GLY A 17 -12.52 27.18 -0.59
N ALA A 18 -13.19 26.36 -1.40
CA ALA A 18 -14.04 26.84 -2.49
C ALA A 18 -15.21 27.72 -1.98
N LEU A 19 -15.90 27.26 -0.93
CA LEU A 19 -16.97 28.03 -0.30
C LEU A 19 -16.46 29.34 0.30
N LEU A 20 -15.29 29.31 0.96
CA LEU A 20 -14.64 30.50 1.50
C LEU A 20 -14.28 31.49 0.38
N GLY A 21 -13.75 31.01 -0.75
CA GLY A 21 -13.50 31.84 -1.93
C GLY A 21 -14.77 32.51 -2.45
N THR A 22 -15.87 31.76 -2.57
CA THR A 22 -17.19 32.28 -2.97
C THR A 22 -17.71 33.34 -1.98
N PHE A 23 -17.50 33.11 -0.68
CA PHE A 23 -17.90 34.03 0.37
C PHE A 23 -17.05 35.31 0.39
N LEU A 24 -15.75 35.21 0.17
CA LEU A 24 -14.87 36.38 0.01
C LEU A 24 -15.28 37.18 -1.22
N HIS A 25 -15.58 36.53 -2.35
CA HIS A 25 -16.11 37.21 -3.54
C HIS A 25 -17.38 38.01 -3.21
N ALA A 26 -18.24 37.51 -2.32
CA ALA A 26 -19.44 38.21 -1.88
C ALA A 26 -19.17 39.49 -1.06
N ARG A 27 -18.04 39.57 -0.36
CA ARG A 27 -17.71 40.66 0.55
C ARG A 27 -16.68 41.65 -0.01
N LEU A 28 -15.96 41.31 -1.07
CA LEU A 28 -14.98 42.22 -1.66
C LEU A 28 -15.67 43.32 -2.49
N PRO A 29 -15.39 44.61 -2.21
CA PRO A 29 -15.82 45.72 -3.06
C PRO A 29 -15.19 45.61 -4.46
N GLY A 30 -15.93 46.00 -5.50
CA GLY A 30 -15.50 45.85 -6.91
C GLY A 30 -14.18 46.51 -7.31
N HIS A 31 -13.60 47.36 -6.45
CA HIS A 31 -12.32 48.06 -6.69
C HIS A 31 -11.06 47.17 -6.52
N HIS A 32 -11.16 46.02 -5.82
CA HIS A 32 -10.04 45.06 -5.66
C HIS A 32 -10.14 43.86 -6.64
N LEU A 33 -11.16 43.82 -7.50
CA LEU A 33 -11.41 42.78 -8.50
C LEU A 33 -11.03 43.23 -9.92
N GLY A 34 -10.05 44.14 -10.04
CA GLY A 34 -9.52 44.56 -11.33
C GLY A 34 -8.97 43.38 -12.15
N SER A 35 -9.10 43.45 -13.48
CA SER A 35 -8.65 42.40 -14.42
C SER A 35 -7.22 41.92 -14.12
N ASP A 36 -6.32 42.85 -13.84
CA ASP A 36 -4.89 42.58 -13.69
C ASP A 36 -4.60 41.77 -12.41
N THR A 37 -5.34 42.01 -11.33
CA THR A 37 -5.20 41.24 -10.08
C THR A 37 -5.77 39.83 -10.23
N LYS A 38 -6.89 39.70 -10.96
CA LYS A 38 -7.50 38.40 -11.28
C LYS A 38 -6.56 37.55 -12.13
N ASP A 39 -5.89 38.15 -13.10
CA ASP A 39 -4.97 37.44 -13.99
C ASP A 39 -3.73 36.97 -13.23
N VAL A 40 -3.15 37.80 -12.36
CA VAL A 40 -2.02 37.39 -11.50
C VAL A 40 -2.39 36.21 -10.60
N VAL A 41 -3.54 36.27 -9.93
CA VAL A 41 -3.97 35.17 -9.03
C VAL A 41 -4.28 33.90 -9.83
N ARG A 42 -4.92 34.01 -10.99
CA ARG A 42 -5.19 32.86 -11.86
C ARG A 42 -3.92 32.23 -12.40
N LEU A 43 -2.94 33.04 -12.80
CA LEU A 43 -1.66 32.57 -13.33
C LEU A 43 -0.83 31.89 -12.23
N GLY A 44 -0.81 32.46 -11.03
CA GLY A 44 -0.22 31.84 -9.84
C GLY A 44 -0.91 30.52 -9.45
N ALA A 45 -2.24 30.49 -9.42
CA ALA A 45 -3.01 29.28 -9.15
C ALA A 45 -2.78 28.21 -10.24
N GLY A 46 -2.63 28.60 -11.50
CA GLY A 46 -2.26 27.72 -12.60
C GLY A 46 -0.89 27.08 -12.40
N LEU A 47 0.10 27.84 -11.96
CA LEU A 47 1.44 27.32 -11.65
C LEU A 47 1.42 26.36 -10.46
N ILE A 48 0.65 26.65 -9.42
CA ILE A 48 0.46 25.73 -8.28
C ILE A 48 -0.25 24.46 -8.75
N ALA A 49 -1.23 24.58 -9.66
CA ALA A 49 -1.97 23.44 -10.21
C ALA A 49 -1.09 22.50 -11.02
N THR A 50 -0.14 22.99 -11.82
CA THR A 50 0.79 22.12 -12.57
C THR A 50 1.72 21.35 -11.63
N ILE A 51 2.26 22.01 -10.61
CA ILE A 51 3.10 21.37 -9.58
C ILE A 51 2.28 20.34 -8.79
N ALA A 52 1.06 20.70 -8.38
CA ALA A 52 0.15 19.81 -7.66
C ALA A 52 -0.23 18.58 -8.48
N ALA A 53 -0.48 18.74 -9.79
CA ALA A 53 -0.76 17.63 -10.69
C ALA A 53 0.42 16.66 -10.82
N LEU A 54 1.65 17.17 -10.95
CA LEU A 54 2.86 16.35 -10.98
C LEU A 54 3.05 15.59 -9.67
N VAL A 55 2.93 16.26 -8.52
CA VAL A 55 3.05 15.62 -7.22
C VAL A 55 1.97 14.57 -7.03
N LEU A 56 0.71 14.86 -7.35
CA LEU A 56 -0.38 13.90 -7.29
C LEU A 56 -0.08 12.66 -8.15
N GLY A 57 0.37 12.84 -9.39
CA GLY A 57 0.75 11.75 -10.28
C GLY A 57 1.90 10.89 -9.74
N LEU A 58 2.94 11.52 -9.18
CA LEU A 58 4.07 10.82 -8.56
C LEU A 58 3.63 10.03 -7.32
N LEU A 59 2.75 10.58 -6.48
CA LEU A 59 2.23 9.89 -5.30
C LEU A 59 1.37 8.68 -5.70
N ILE A 60 0.51 8.81 -6.72
CA ILE A 60 -0.25 7.67 -7.26
C ILE A 60 0.70 6.60 -7.80
N GLY A 61 1.70 6.99 -8.60
CA GLY A 61 2.68 6.07 -9.17
C GLY A 61 3.50 5.34 -8.09
N SER A 62 3.94 6.07 -7.06
CA SER A 62 4.68 5.51 -5.92
C SER A 62 3.81 4.54 -5.12
N ALA A 63 2.56 4.89 -4.84
CA ALA A 63 1.63 4.02 -4.12
C ALA A 63 1.33 2.74 -4.91
N ASN A 64 1.07 2.87 -6.22
CA ASN A 64 0.85 1.72 -7.10
C ASN A 64 2.08 0.82 -7.23
N SER A 65 3.29 1.40 -7.31
CA SER A 65 4.55 0.64 -7.34
C SER A 65 4.77 -0.13 -6.04
N THR A 66 4.48 0.49 -4.89
CA THR A 66 4.56 -0.15 -3.57
C THR A 66 3.59 -1.32 -3.47
N PHE A 67 2.33 -1.11 -3.85
CA PHE A 67 1.31 -2.15 -3.91
C PHE A 67 1.76 -3.33 -4.80
N GLY A 68 2.24 -3.03 -6.02
CA GLY A 68 2.73 -4.04 -6.96
C GLY A 68 3.93 -4.82 -6.44
N SER A 69 4.88 -4.15 -5.78
CA SER A 69 6.06 -4.78 -5.17
C SER A 69 5.67 -5.77 -4.07
N GLN A 70 4.80 -5.35 -3.15
CA GLN A 70 4.35 -6.22 -2.05
C GLN A 70 3.47 -7.37 -2.55
N SER A 71 2.60 -7.13 -3.54
CA SER A 71 1.86 -8.19 -4.22
C SER A 71 2.79 -9.20 -4.89
N GLY A 72 3.86 -8.73 -5.54
CA GLY A 72 4.90 -9.56 -6.13
C GLY A 72 5.64 -10.42 -5.08
N GLN A 73 5.99 -9.83 -3.93
CA GLN A 73 6.63 -10.55 -2.82
C GLN A 73 5.73 -11.66 -2.25
N ILE A 74 4.42 -11.44 -2.12
CA ILE A 74 3.47 -12.48 -1.69
C ILE A 74 3.39 -13.61 -2.72
N LYS A 75 3.35 -13.29 -4.02
CA LYS A 75 3.36 -14.29 -5.09
C LYS A 75 4.67 -15.10 -5.09
N GLN A 76 5.81 -14.43 -4.92
CA GLN A 76 7.12 -15.08 -4.82
C GLN A 76 7.16 -16.04 -3.64
N LEU A 77 6.73 -15.59 -2.45
CA LEU A 77 6.68 -16.42 -1.25
C LEU A 77 5.77 -17.65 -1.45
N THR A 78 4.62 -17.47 -2.12
CA THR A 78 3.71 -18.56 -2.47
C THR A 78 4.39 -19.58 -3.41
N ALA A 79 5.11 -19.09 -4.43
CA ALA A 79 5.82 -19.94 -5.37
C ALA A 79 6.97 -20.72 -4.70
N ASP A 80 7.72 -20.07 -3.79
CA ASP A 80 8.82 -20.70 -3.06
C ASP A 80 8.31 -21.81 -2.12
N ILE A 81 7.15 -21.61 -1.47
CA ILE A 81 6.47 -22.64 -0.66
C ILE A 81 6.09 -23.86 -1.53
N ILE A 82 5.52 -23.62 -2.71
CA ILE A 82 5.13 -24.71 -3.63
C ILE A 82 6.37 -25.43 -4.15
N LEU A 83 7.42 -24.70 -4.52
CA LEU A 83 8.68 -25.28 -4.97
C LEU A 83 9.31 -26.14 -3.87
N LEU A 84 9.31 -25.66 -2.62
CA LEU A 84 9.84 -26.37 -1.48
C LEU A 84 9.07 -27.68 -1.24
N ASP A 85 7.73 -27.66 -1.24
CA ASP A 85 6.95 -28.90 -1.09
C ASP A 85 7.25 -29.91 -2.22
N ASN A 86 7.37 -29.44 -3.47
CA ASN A 86 7.72 -30.31 -4.60
C ASN A 86 9.12 -30.93 -4.44
N VAL A 87 10.09 -30.18 -3.95
CA VAL A 87 11.45 -30.70 -3.69
C VAL A 87 11.43 -31.74 -2.57
N LEU A 88 10.66 -31.50 -1.51
CA LEU A 88 10.51 -32.46 -0.42
C LEU A 88 9.83 -33.76 -0.90
N VAL A 89 8.77 -33.66 -1.72
CA VAL A 89 8.14 -34.82 -2.37
C VAL A 89 9.17 -35.66 -3.15
N LEU A 90 10.01 -35.00 -3.96
CA LEU A 90 11.04 -35.66 -4.76
C LEU A 90 12.16 -36.28 -3.91
N TYR A 91 12.45 -35.73 -2.74
CA TYR A 91 13.46 -36.27 -1.83
C TYR A 91 13.05 -37.64 -1.27
N GLY A 92 11.75 -37.80 -0.99
CA GLY A 92 11.14 -39.05 -0.55
C GLY A 92 10.51 -38.99 0.85
N PRO A 93 10.15 -40.15 1.42
CA PRO A 93 9.31 -40.24 2.62
C PRO A 93 9.97 -39.69 3.89
N GLU A 94 11.30 -39.59 3.93
CA GLU A 94 12.04 -38.97 5.06
C GLU A 94 11.63 -37.50 5.32
N THR A 95 10.98 -36.84 4.36
CA THR A 95 10.54 -35.44 4.47
C THR A 95 9.09 -35.26 4.91
N GLU A 96 8.36 -36.33 5.20
CA GLU A 96 6.93 -36.27 5.54
C GLU A 96 6.65 -35.35 6.75
N SER A 97 7.52 -35.42 7.76
CA SER A 97 7.49 -34.53 8.93
C SER A 97 7.66 -33.06 8.51
N ALA A 98 8.70 -32.74 7.74
CA ALA A 98 8.95 -31.40 7.20
C ALA A 98 7.76 -30.88 6.37
N ARG A 99 7.17 -31.73 5.51
CA ARG A 99 6.00 -31.38 4.68
C ARG A 99 4.75 -31.08 5.49
N THR A 100 4.55 -31.81 6.58
CA THR A 100 3.46 -31.57 7.54
C THR A 100 3.67 -30.26 8.28
N MET A 101 4.90 -30.02 8.77
CA MET A 101 5.27 -28.75 9.40
C MET A 101 5.01 -27.59 8.44
N LEU A 102 5.54 -27.64 7.21
CA LEU A 102 5.39 -26.59 6.19
C LEU A 102 3.92 -26.18 6.00
N ARG A 103 3.01 -27.16 5.84
CA ARG A 103 1.56 -26.92 5.70
C ARG A 103 0.95 -26.28 6.95
N GLN A 104 1.30 -26.77 8.13
CA GLN A 104 0.83 -26.20 9.40
C GLN A 104 1.35 -24.77 9.62
N GLY A 105 2.51 -24.44 9.05
CA GLY A 105 3.12 -23.12 9.12
C GLY A 105 2.49 -22.06 8.23
N ILE A 106 1.80 -22.43 7.14
CA ILE A 106 1.25 -21.49 6.16
C ILE A 106 0.23 -20.53 6.80
N ALA A 107 -0.76 -21.07 7.54
CA ALA A 107 -1.80 -20.24 8.13
C ALA A 107 -1.25 -19.26 9.19
N PRO A 108 -0.43 -19.68 10.17
CA PRO A 108 0.24 -18.77 11.10
C PRO A 108 1.12 -17.73 10.41
N LEU A 109 1.82 -18.11 9.34
CA LEU A 109 2.66 -17.20 8.56
C LEU A 109 1.81 -16.13 7.85
N ALA A 110 0.72 -16.53 7.21
CA ALA A 110 -0.21 -15.60 6.58
C ALA A 110 -0.83 -14.64 7.61
N ASP A 111 -1.28 -15.15 8.75
CA ASP A 111 -1.86 -14.32 9.82
C ASP A 111 -0.85 -13.31 10.36
N ARG A 112 0.41 -13.71 10.47
CA ARG A 112 1.47 -12.83 10.96
C ARG A 112 1.79 -11.73 9.95
N ILE A 113 1.93 -12.07 8.66
CA ILE A 113 2.18 -11.08 7.60
C ILE A 113 1.06 -10.03 7.54
N TRP A 114 -0.21 -10.45 7.53
CA TRP A 114 -1.33 -9.50 7.48
C TRP A 114 -1.48 -8.69 8.77
N ARG A 115 -1.08 -9.23 9.93
CA ARG A 115 -1.11 -8.51 11.20
C ARG A 115 0.01 -7.48 11.31
N GLU A 116 1.25 -7.90 11.04
CA GLU A 116 2.44 -7.04 11.09
C GLU A 116 2.35 -5.91 10.06
N SER A 117 1.90 -6.23 8.84
CA SER A 117 1.76 -5.23 7.78
C SER A 117 0.44 -4.44 7.83
N GLY A 118 -0.58 -4.97 8.50
CA GLY A 118 -1.89 -4.32 8.63
C GLY A 118 -2.00 -3.36 9.82
N SER A 119 -1.27 -3.62 10.90
CA SER A 119 -1.11 -2.63 11.96
C SER A 119 -0.11 -1.57 11.49
N GLY A 120 -0.58 -0.49 10.87
CA GLY A 120 0.20 0.74 10.65
C GLY A 120 0.64 1.44 11.96
N SER A 121 0.71 0.70 13.06
CA SER A 121 1.30 1.09 14.32
C SER A 121 2.78 0.73 14.24
N GLY A 122 3.63 1.74 14.08
CA GLY A 122 5.09 1.65 14.25
C GLY A 122 5.54 1.28 15.66
N ASN A 123 4.73 0.54 16.43
CA ASN A 123 5.29 -0.27 17.49
C ASN A 123 6.19 -1.28 16.80
N ALA A 124 7.47 -1.19 17.11
CA ALA A 124 8.46 -2.18 16.74
C ALA A 124 7.96 -3.54 17.26
N ILE A 125 7.18 -4.25 16.45
CA ILE A 125 7.03 -5.68 16.57
C ILE A 125 8.43 -6.15 16.22
N THR A 126 9.26 -6.37 17.24
CA THR A 126 10.54 -7.04 17.06
C THR A 126 10.25 -8.23 16.16
N PHE A 127 11.00 -8.36 15.06
CA PHE A 127 10.89 -9.53 14.21
C PHE A 127 11.23 -10.74 15.09
N GLU A 128 10.20 -11.40 15.61
CA GLU A 128 10.38 -12.65 16.30
C GLU A 128 10.57 -13.69 15.21
N ALA A 129 11.82 -14.13 15.06
CA ALA A 129 12.14 -15.37 14.40
C ALA A 129 11.15 -16.40 14.96
N SER A 130 10.17 -16.77 14.15
CA SER A 130 9.13 -17.68 14.59
C SER A 130 9.83 -18.97 14.99
N GLY A 131 9.67 -19.45 16.23
CA GLY A 131 10.28 -20.72 16.67
C GLY A 131 9.97 -21.86 15.68
N PHE A 132 8.84 -21.77 14.99
CA PHE A 132 8.46 -22.60 13.85
C PHE A 132 9.50 -22.61 12.70
N ALA A 133 10.03 -21.46 12.29
CA ALA A 133 11.01 -21.35 11.20
C ALA A 133 12.36 -21.99 11.60
N SER A 134 12.82 -21.78 12.83
CA SER A 134 14.03 -22.43 13.34
C SER A 134 13.87 -23.95 13.48
N SER A 135 12.69 -24.42 13.92
CA SER A 135 12.40 -25.85 14.00
C SER A 135 12.34 -26.50 12.61
N PHE A 136 11.75 -25.80 11.64
CA PHE A 136 11.68 -26.27 10.25
C PHE A 136 13.07 -26.31 9.59
N GLU A 137 13.90 -25.29 9.81
CA GLU A 137 15.30 -25.29 9.33
C GLU A 137 16.13 -26.43 9.94
N SER A 138 15.96 -26.68 11.24
CA SER A 138 16.55 -27.83 11.94
C SER A 138 16.15 -29.15 11.29
N GLU A 139 14.87 -29.34 10.96
CA GLU A 139 14.35 -30.53 10.30
C GLU A 139 15.01 -30.75 8.92
N LEU A 140 15.13 -29.68 8.11
CA LEU A 140 15.80 -29.73 6.82
C LEU A 140 17.28 -30.07 6.95
N LEU A 141 17.98 -29.49 7.94
CA LEU A 141 19.39 -29.78 8.22
C LEU A 141 19.60 -31.22 8.72
N GLY A 142 18.63 -31.79 9.44
CA GLY A 142 18.63 -33.17 9.94
C GLY A 142 18.50 -34.25 8.86
N LEU A 143 18.07 -33.90 7.64
CA LEU A 143 17.98 -34.85 6.52
C LEU A 143 19.34 -35.47 6.20
N SER A 144 19.41 -36.80 6.14
CA SER A 144 20.65 -37.55 5.88
C SER A 144 20.65 -38.10 4.44
N PRO A 145 21.21 -37.35 3.46
CA PRO A 145 21.18 -37.76 2.07
C PRO A 145 22.00 -39.03 1.86
N ARG A 146 21.39 -40.04 1.23
CA ARG A 146 21.99 -41.35 0.93
C ARG A 146 22.64 -41.41 -0.45
N ASN A 147 22.30 -40.49 -1.34
CA ASN A 147 22.84 -40.41 -2.70
C ASN A 147 23.03 -38.95 -3.15
N GLU A 148 23.70 -38.77 -4.29
CA GLU A 148 23.99 -37.44 -4.85
C GLU A 148 22.73 -36.65 -5.20
N THR A 149 21.69 -37.32 -5.71
CA THR A 149 20.39 -36.71 -6.00
C THR A 149 19.74 -36.12 -4.75
N GLN A 150 19.73 -36.86 -3.63
CA GLN A 150 19.21 -36.38 -2.35
C GLN A 150 20.06 -35.23 -1.79
N ARG A 151 21.39 -35.25 -2.02
CA ARG A 151 22.26 -34.13 -1.64
C ARG A 151 21.89 -32.85 -2.39
N LEU A 152 21.63 -32.95 -3.70
CA LEU A 152 21.18 -31.82 -4.53
C LEU A 152 19.77 -31.33 -4.12
N LEU A 153 18.84 -32.25 -3.85
CA LEU A 153 17.48 -31.90 -3.40
C LEU A 153 17.50 -31.22 -2.02
N LYS A 154 18.33 -31.71 -1.08
CA LYS A 154 18.52 -31.05 0.23
C LYS A 154 19.06 -29.63 0.07
N ALA A 155 20.08 -29.44 -0.78
CA ALA A 155 20.61 -28.10 -1.05
C ALA A 155 19.54 -27.16 -1.61
N LYS A 156 18.77 -27.63 -2.60
CA LYS A 156 17.66 -26.87 -3.19
C LYS A 156 16.55 -26.54 -2.18
N ALA A 157 16.26 -27.43 -1.24
CA ALA A 157 15.29 -27.18 -0.17
C ALA A 157 15.78 -26.11 0.82
N LEU A 158 17.07 -26.14 1.17
CA LEU A 158 17.68 -25.12 2.03
C LEU A 158 17.70 -23.75 1.36
N ASP A 159 18.04 -23.68 0.06
CA ASP A 159 18.02 -22.44 -0.72
C ASP A 159 16.60 -21.85 -0.78
N ALA A 160 15.60 -22.67 -1.10
CA ALA A 160 14.20 -22.23 -1.12
C ALA A 160 13.74 -21.72 0.26
N ASN A 161 14.13 -22.38 1.35
CA ASN A 161 13.82 -21.92 2.71
C ASN A 161 14.49 -20.57 3.04
N ALA A 162 15.74 -20.36 2.60
CA ALA A 162 16.44 -19.10 2.77
C ALA A 162 15.78 -17.96 1.96
N ASP A 163 15.34 -18.23 0.74
CA ASP A 163 14.61 -17.26 -0.10
C ASP A 163 13.25 -16.89 0.49
N MET A 164 12.53 -17.85 1.07
CA MET A 164 11.29 -17.59 1.83
C MET A 164 11.55 -16.66 3.03
N ALA A 165 12.60 -16.94 3.82
CA ALA A 165 12.97 -16.14 4.97
C ALA A 165 13.34 -14.70 4.56
N ARG A 166 14.11 -14.56 3.48
CA ARG A 166 14.47 -13.26 2.90
C ARG A 166 13.24 -12.48 2.43
N THR A 167 12.33 -13.11 1.70
CA THR A 167 11.10 -12.48 1.21
C THR A 167 10.22 -12.00 2.36
N ARG A 168 10.11 -12.80 3.43
CA ARG A 168 9.39 -12.40 4.64
C ARG A 168 10.03 -11.18 5.31
N LEU A 169 11.36 -11.12 5.40
CA LEU A 169 12.06 -9.98 5.98
C LEU A 169 11.87 -8.70 5.14
N LEU A 170 11.84 -8.84 3.81
CA LEU A 170 11.53 -7.72 2.91
C LEU A 170 10.11 -7.21 3.11
N LEU A 171 9.12 -8.10 3.24
CA LEU A 171 7.74 -7.72 3.54
C LEU A 171 7.65 -6.93 4.86
N PHE A 172 8.34 -7.39 5.90
CA PHE A 172 8.41 -6.69 7.20
C PHE A 172 9.09 -5.31 7.10
N THR A 173 10.23 -5.24 6.40
CA THR A 173 10.98 -3.98 6.25
C THR A 173 10.21 -2.95 5.43
N ASN A 174 9.50 -3.40 4.39
CA ASN A 174 8.70 -2.54 3.51
C ASN A 174 7.34 -2.15 4.12
N ALA A 175 6.86 -2.86 5.15
CA ALA A 175 5.60 -2.53 5.83
C ALA A 175 5.61 -1.12 6.48
N GLY A 176 6.79 -0.58 6.78
CA GLY A 176 6.97 0.77 7.32
C GLY A 176 7.10 1.89 6.28
N GLN A 177 7.20 1.58 4.98
CA GLN A 177 7.29 2.58 3.91
C GLN A 177 5.91 3.17 3.60
N THR A 178 5.31 3.85 4.56
CA THR A 178 4.11 4.64 4.33
C THR A 178 4.45 5.94 3.61
N LEU A 179 3.50 6.44 2.82
CA LEU A 179 3.61 7.76 2.20
C LEU A 179 3.96 8.83 3.26
N PRO A 180 4.98 9.68 3.06
CA PRO A 180 5.30 10.69 4.05
C PRO A 180 4.15 11.71 4.13
N MET A 181 3.48 11.75 5.28
CA MET A 181 2.33 12.61 5.55
C MET A 181 2.53 14.10 5.17
N PRO A 182 3.74 14.70 5.30
CA PRO A 182 3.96 16.08 4.87
C PRO A 182 3.61 16.33 3.39
N PHE A 183 3.88 15.39 2.48
CA PHE A 183 3.54 15.57 1.06
C PHE A 183 2.03 15.65 0.85
N LEU A 184 1.26 14.85 1.58
CA LEU A 184 -0.20 14.87 1.51
C LEU A 184 -0.75 16.20 2.06
N VAL A 185 -0.23 16.67 3.19
CA VAL A 185 -0.64 17.96 3.78
C VAL A 185 -0.39 19.12 2.80
N VAL A 186 0.80 19.17 2.19
CA VAL A 186 1.15 20.19 1.20
C VAL A 186 0.23 20.10 -0.01
N LEU A 187 -0.04 18.90 -0.52
CA LEU A 187 -0.92 18.70 -1.67
C LEU A 187 -2.37 19.15 -1.39
N VAL A 188 -2.92 18.79 -0.22
CA VAL A 188 -4.27 19.23 0.20
C VAL A 188 -4.31 20.74 0.35
N SER A 189 -3.24 21.36 0.89
CA SER A 189 -3.15 22.81 1.01
C SER A 189 -3.16 23.51 -0.35
N TRP A 190 -2.39 23.00 -1.32
CA TRP A 190 -2.37 23.53 -2.69
C TRP A 190 -3.73 23.39 -3.37
N LEU A 191 -4.36 22.22 -3.29
CA LEU A 191 -5.71 22.00 -3.84
C LEU A 191 -6.73 22.97 -3.22
N THR A 192 -6.67 23.19 -1.90
CA THR A 192 -7.54 24.13 -1.20
C THR A 192 -7.35 25.57 -1.71
N ILE A 193 -6.09 26.01 -1.89
CA ILE A 193 -5.76 27.34 -2.41
C ILE A 193 -6.22 27.50 -3.87
N ILE A 194 -6.04 26.49 -4.71
CA ILE A 194 -6.47 26.50 -6.11
C ILE A 194 -8.00 26.65 -6.19
N PHE A 195 -8.74 25.83 -5.44
CA PHE A 195 -10.19 25.88 -5.41
C PHE A 195 -10.71 27.20 -4.85
N ALA A 196 -10.10 27.70 -3.77
CA ALA A 196 -10.42 29.02 -3.23
C ALA A 196 -10.20 30.14 -4.28
N SER A 197 -9.08 30.08 -5.00
CA SER A 197 -8.73 31.07 -6.03
C SER A 197 -9.70 31.03 -7.21
N PHE A 198 -10.05 29.85 -7.72
CA PHE A 198 -11.03 29.74 -8.80
C PHE A 198 -12.43 30.19 -8.37
N SER A 199 -12.84 29.84 -7.15
CA SER A 199 -14.15 30.20 -6.64
C SER A 199 -14.29 31.68 -6.28
N LEU A 200 -13.19 32.33 -5.90
CA LEU A 200 -13.13 33.78 -5.64
C LEU A 200 -13.50 34.61 -6.87
N PHE A 201 -13.29 34.09 -8.08
CA PHE A 201 -13.61 34.80 -9.33
C PHE A 201 -14.74 34.14 -10.13
N ALA A 202 -15.42 33.15 -9.56
CA ALA A 202 -16.57 32.50 -10.17
C ALA A 202 -17.85 33.28 -9.86
N GLU A 203 -18.76 33.36 -10.84
CA GLU A 203 -20.13 33.83 -10.59
C GLU A 203 -20.85 32.88 -9.63
N LYS A 204 -21.70 33.43 -8.76
CA LYS A 204 -22.44 32.68 -7.73
C LYS A 204 -23.62 31.90 -8.33
N ASN A 205 -23.35 31.03 -9.29
CA ASN A 205 -24.34 30.20 -9.94
C ASN A 205 -24.36 28.81 -9.29
N ALA A 206 -25.54 28.23 -9.10
CA ALA A 206 -25.69 26.88 -8.54
C ALA A 206 -24.89 25.83 -9.32
N LEU A 207 -24.77 26.02 -10.65
CA LEU A 207 -23.97 25.17 -11.54
C LEU A 207 -22.48 25.21 -11.17
N SER A 208 -21.93 26.38 -10.83
CA SER A 208 -20.52 26.55 -10.46
C SER A 208 -20.22 25.85 -9.14
N ILE A 209 -21.12 25.94 -8.16
CA ILE A 209 -20.99 25.23 -6.87
C ILE A 209 -21.08 23.71 -7.08
N ALA A 210 -22.01 23.25 -7.92
CA ALA A 210 -22.13 21.83 -8.25
C ALA A 210 -20.86 21.30 -8.94
N ALA A 211 -20.30 22.05 -9.90
CA ALA A 211 -19.05 21.69 -10.56
C ALA A 211 -17.87 21.63 -9.58
N LEU A 212 -17.74 22.62 -8.69
CA LEU A 212 -16.71 22.63 -7.64
C LEU A 212 -16.83 21.44 -6.70
N CYS A 213 -18.05 21.04 -6.35
CA CYS A 213 -18.29 19.83 -5.56
C CYS A 213 -17.79 18.57 -6.27
N ILE A 214 -18.11 18.41 -7.56
CA ILE A 214 -17.66 17.27 -8.37
C ILE A 214 -16.13 17.24 -8.47
N TYR A 215 -15.47 18.37 -8.70
CA TYR A 215 -14.01 18.45 -8.78
C TYR A 215 -13.34 18.16 -7.43
N ALA A 216 -13.89 18.68 -6.33
CA ALA A 216 -13.39 18.40 -4.98
C ALA A 216 -13.54 16.92 -4.63
N LEU A 217 -14.67 16.30 -5.02
CA LEU A 217 -14.92 14.88 -4.83
C LEU A 217 -13.93 14.04 -5.64
N SER A 218 -13.67 14.41 -6.90
CA SER A 218 -12.68 13.74 -7.75
C SER A 218 -11.27 13.82 -7.16
N ALA A 219 -10.82 15.00 -6.72
CA ALA A 219 -9.52 15.16 -6.08
C ALA A 219 -9.40 14.36 -4.77
N SER A 220 -10.46 14.39 -3.94
CA SER A 220 -10.54 13.58 -2.72
C SER A 220 -10.51 12.07 -3.02
N ALA A 221 -11.17 11.63 -4.09
CA ALA A 221 -11.15 10.23 -4.49
C ALA A 221 -9.74 9.79 -4.94
N SER A 222 -9.00 10.64 -5.65
CA SER A 222 -7.60 10.37 -5.97
C SER A 222 -6.72 10.25 -4.72
N LEU A 223 -6.89 11.15 -3.73
CA LEU A 223 -6.18 11.06 -2.45
C LEU A 223 -6.55 9.78 -1.68
N PHE A 224 -7.82 9.39 -1.71
CA PHE A 224 -8.28 8.13 -1.14
C PHE A 224 -7.60 6.93 -1.80
N LEU A 225 -7.52 6.88 -3.13
CA LEU A 225 -6.83 5.80 -3.86
C LEU A 225 -5.35 5.74 -3.51
N ILE A 226 -4.66 6.87 -3.40
CA ILE A 226 -3.25 6.92 -2.96
C ILE A 226 -3.10 6.26 -1.58
N LEU A 227 -3.97 6.63 -0.64
CA LEU A 227 -3.89 6.11 0.73
C LEU A 227 -4.21 4.62 0.81
N GLU A 228 -5.24 4.16 0.10
CA GLU A 228 -5.57 2.73 -0.03
C GLU A 228 -4.40 1.93 -0.62
N LEU A 229 -3.83 2.38 -1.74
CA LEU A 229 -2.69 1.71 -2.38
C LEU A 229 -1.43 1.72 -1.51
N SER A 230 -1.26 2.75 -0.66
CA SER A 230 -0.16 2.81 0.31
C SER A 230 -0.33 1.87 1.51
N GLN A 231 -1.52 1.27 1.69
CA GLN A 231 -1.83 0.32 2.76
C GLN A 231 -2.28 -1.03 2.19
N PRO A 232 -1.43 -1.74 1.43
CA PRO A 232 -1.81 -2.92 0.63
C PRO A 232 -2.35 -4.12 1.42
N PHE A 233 -2.19 -4.17 2.75
CA PHE A 233 -2.71 -5.24 3.60
C PHE A 233 -3.98 -4.87 4.37
N MET A 234 -4.47 -3.64 4.19
CA MET A 234 -5.66 -3.11 4.85
C MET A 234 -6.54 -2.37 3.84
N GLY A 235 -7.82 -2.19 4.19
CA GLY A 235 -8.73 -1.39 3.37
C GLY A 235 -9.44 -2.20 2.29
N LEU A 236 -9.99 -1.50 1.31
CA LEU A 236 -10.83 -2.03 0.25
C LEU A 236 -10.01 -2.75 -0.84
N MET A 237 -8.82 -2.22 -1.17
CA MET A 237 -7.92 -2.78 -2.18
C MET A 237 -6.82 -3.63 -1.55
N GLN A 238 -7.14 -4.44 -0.55
CA GLN A 238 -6.16 -5.31 0.10
C GLN A 238 -5.67 -6.44 -0.83
N ILE A 239 -4.40 -6.83 -0.68
CA ILE A 239 -3.86 -8.03 -1.29
C ILE A 239 -4.59 -9.24 -0.67
N PRO A 240 -5.15 -10.15 -1.48
CA PRO A 240 -5.83 -11.33 -0.96
C PRO A 240 -4.82 -12.28 -0.31
N SER A 241 -5.17 -12.81 0.88
CA SER A 241 -4.37 -13.82 1.57
C SER A 241 -4.58 -15.24 1.02
N GLU A 242 -5.64 -15.45 0.24
CA GLU A 242 -6.03 -16.77 -0.26
C GLU A 242 -4.95 -17.48 -1.09
N PRO A 243 -4.23 -16.82 -2.02
CA PRO A 243 -3.19 -17.50 -2.80
C PRO A 243 -2.10 -18.12 -1.93
N LEU A 244 -1.72 -17.43 -0.85
CA LEU A 244 -0.71 -17.92 0.10
C LEU A 244 -1.31 -19.01 1.01
N ARG A 245 -2.52 -18.80 1.52
CA ARG A 245 -3.20 -19.77 2.40
C ARG A 245 -3.52 -21.09 1.71
N ASN A 246 -3.82 -21.03 0.42
CA ASN A 246 -4.15 -22.17 -0.42
C ASN A 246 -2.95 -22.67 -1.22
N ALA A 247 -1.72 -22.22 -0.89
CA ALA A 247 -0.51 -22.60 -1.61
C ALA A 247 -0.30 -24.12 -1.64
N LEU A 248 -0.60 -24.79 -0.52
CA LEU A 248 -0.53 -26.24 -0.40
C LEU A 248 -1.89 -26.79 0.05
N ALA A 249 -2.41 -27.77 -0.70
CA ALA A 249 -3.56 -28.55 -0.26
C ALA A 249 -3.17 -29.43 0.96
N PRO A 250 -4.15 -29.79 1.81
CA PRO A 250 -3.96 -30.84 2.82
C PRO A 250 -3.37 -32.09 2.16
N LEU A 251 -2.48 -32.78 2.86
CA LEU A 251 -2.01 -34.09 2.41
C LEU A 251 -3.24 -34.99 2.27
N GLY A 252 -3.41 -35.60 1.09
CA GLY A 252 -4.47 -36.58 0.87
C GLY A 252 -4.31 -37.77 1.83
N PRO A 253 -5.41 -38.47 2.14
CA PRO A 253 -5.37 -39.70 2.94
C PRO A 253 -4.58 -40.83 2.27
#